data_AF-A0A0M9BTC4-F1
#
_entry.id   AF-A0A0M9BTC4-F1
#
_cell.length_a   1.000
_cell.length_b   1.000
_cell.length_c   1.000
_cell.angle_alpha   90.00
_cell.angle_beta   90.00
_cell.angle_gamma   90.00
#
_symmetry.space_group_name_H-M   'P 1'
#
loop_
_entity.id
_entity.type
_entity.pdbx_description
1 polymer ?
#
loop_
_entity_poly.entity_id
_entity_poly.type
_entity_poly.pdbx_seq_one_letter_code
_entity_poly.pdbx_strand_id
1 'polypeptide(L)'
;MKINEPSRIGAINSYQRNVESNQQADAKKSRRKDEVSISPEAMKMLEEQGRTQDAGRIQRIQELKEQVSSGTYQVDSSKLADKLLPYFKSFDKE
;
A
#
# COMPACT_ATOMS: atom_id res chain seq x y z
N MET A 1 15.02 -67.37 26.76
CA MET A 1 14.10 -66.34 26.25
C MET A 1 14.84 -65.45 25.27
N LYS A 2 14.30 -65.23 24.06
CA LYS A 2 14.87 -64.36 23.02
C LYS A 2 14.17 -62.99 23.13
N ILE A 3 14.91 -61.95 23.48
CA ILE A 3 14.40 -60.58 23.61
C ILE A 3 14.74 -59.85 22.31
N ASN A 4 13.72 -59.58 21.49
CA ASN A 4 13.86 -58.69 20.33
C ASN A 4 13.55 -57.27 20.82
N GLU A 5 14.52 -56.37 20.81
CA GLU A 5 14.25 -54.95 21.11
C GLU A 5 13.63 -54.24 19.89
N PRO A 6 12.38 -53.73 19.98
CA PRO A 6 11.72 -53.13 18.82
C PRO A 6 11.98 -51.62 18.65
N SER A 7 12.94 -51.03 19.36
CA SER A 7 12.94 -49.56 19.57
C SER A 7 14.05 -48.78 18.87
N ARG A 8 14.96 -49.40 18.10
CA ARG A 8 16.11 -48.67 17.50
C ARG A 8 15.78 -47.90 16.22
N ILE A 9 14.70 -48.23 15.53
CA ILE A 9 14.37 -47.65 14.21
C ILE A 9 13.62 -46.31 14.34
N GLY A 10 13.01 -46.01 15.49
CA GLY A 10 12.30 -44.75 15.74
C GLY A 10 13.21 -43.53 15.98
N ALA A 11 14.43 -43.75 16.48
CA ALA A 11 15.35 -42.68 16.89
C ALA A 11 16.15 -42.05 15.72
N ILE A 12 16.25 -42.72 14.58
CA ILE A 12 16.95 -42.21 13.38
C ILE A 12 16.09 -41.17 12.62
N ASN A 13 14.76 -41.31 12.68
CA ASN A 13 13.83 -40.44 11.95
C ASN A 13 13.66 -39.04 12.57
N SER A 14 14.01 -38.84 13.84
CA SER A 14 13.90 -37.54 14.51
C SER A 14 15.00 -36.57 14.09
N TYR A 15 16.22 -37.08 13.84
CA TYR A 15 17.33 -36.29 13.33
C TYR A 15 17.12 -35.90 11.86
N GLN A 16 16.70 -36.84 11.01
CA GLN A 16 16.43 -36.54 9.60
C GLN A 16 15.33 -35.47 9.43
N ARG A 17 14.26 -35.53 10.23
CA ARG A 17 13.18 -34.54 10.21
C ARG A 17 13.64 -33.12 10.59
N ASN A 18 14.61 -32.99 11.51
CA ASN A 18 15.16 -31.68 11.89
C ASN A 18 16.10 -31.10 10.82
N VAL A 19 16.79 -31.96 10.07
CA VAL A 19 17.65 -31.50 8.97
C VAL A 19 16.79 -31.05 7.78
N GLU A 20 15.72 -31.79 7.46
CA GLU A 20 14.77 -31.43 6.41
C GLU A 20 13.99 -30.14 6.71
N SER A 21 13.59 -29.92 7.98
CA SER A 21 12.89 -28.69 8.38
C SER A 21 13.77 -27.45 8.30
N ASN A 22 15.05 -27.56 8.69
CA ASN A 22 16.02 -26.48 8.54
C ASN A 22 16.31 -26.17 7.06
N GLN A 23 16.46 -27.19 6.21
CA GLN A 23 16.66 -26.99 4.77
C GLN A 23 15.48 -26.29 4.08
N GLN A 24 14.23 -26.58 4.49
CA GLN A 24 13.05 -25.86 3.98
C GLN A 24 12.98 -24.41 4.46
N ALA A 25 13.41 -24.12 5.69
CA ALA A 25 13.46 -22.77 6.22
C ALA A 25 14.51 -21.89 5.50
N ASP A 26 15.65 -22.46 5.13
CA ASP A 26 16.70 -21.74 4.39
C ASP A 26 16.39 -21.60 2.90
N ALA A 27 15.70 -22.56 2.27
CA ALA A 27 15.20 -22.42 0.90
C ALA A 27 14.20 -21.25 0.75
N LYS A 28 13.37 -20.99 1.77
CA LYS A 28 12.45 -19.82 1.79
C LYS A 28 13.17 -18.47 1.90
N LYS A 29 14.33 -18.41 2.57
CA LYS A 29 15.14 -17.18 2.66
C LYS A 29 15.84 -16.85 1.35
N SER A 30 16.23 -17.86 0.56
CA SER A 30 16.91 -17.67 -0.73
C SER A 30 16.04 -17.08 -1.86
N ARG A 31 14.72 -17.01 -1.66
CA ARG A 31 13.76 -16.46 -2.63
C ARG A 31 13.13 -15.14 -2.16
N ARG A 32 13.81 -14.38 -1.32
CA ARG A 32 13.40 -12.99 -1.05
C ARG A 32 13.62 -12.19 -2.33
N LYS A 33 12.53 -11.95 -3.06
CA LYS A 33 12.52 -10.99 -4.16
C LYS A 33 12.58 -9.60 -3.56
N ASP A 34 13.21 -8.68 -4.27
CA ASP A 34 13.12 -7.26 -3.93
C ASP A 34 11.64 -6.85 -4.08
N GLU A 35 11.02 -6.48 -2.96
CA GLU A 35 9.63 -6.04 -2.90
C GLU A 35 9.59 -4.59 -2.42
N VAL A 36 8.89 -3.74 -3.17
CA VAL A 36 8.58 -2.37 -2.75
C VAL A 36 7.19 -2.38 -2.13
N SER A 37 7.10 -2.09 -0.83
CA SER A 37 5.83 -1.95 -0.12
C SER A 37 5.62 -0.51 0.33
N ILE A 38 4.38 -0.04 0.26
CA ILE A 38 4.00 1.27 0.77
C ILE A 38 3.89 1.15 2.29
N SER A 39 4.46 2.12 3.03
CA SER A 39 4.40 2.14 4.49
C SER A 39 2.95 2.15 4.99
N PRO A 40 2.62 1.39 6.06
CA PRO A 40 1.31 1.45 6.70
C PRO A 40 0.93 2.87 7.16
N GLU A 41 1.90 3.70 7.50
CA GLU A 41 1.69 5.10 7.87
C GLU A 41 1.25 5.95 6.67
N ALA A 42 1.92 5.78 5.52
CA ALA A 42 1.56 6.48 4.28
C ALA A 42 0.14 6.10 3.81
N MET A 43 -0.24 4.82 3.98
CA MET A 43 -1.61 4.36 3.71
C MET A 43 -2.63 5.05 4.62
N LYS A 44 -2.34 5.18 5.92
CA LYS A 44 -3.21 5.88 6.87
C LYS A 44 -3.36 7.36 6.53
N MET A 45 -2.27 8.05 6.19
CA MET A 45 -2.34 9.46 5.78
C MET A 45 -3.18 9.65 4.52
N LEU A 46 -3.08 8.74 3.55
CA LEU A 46 -3.91 8.75 2.35
C LEU A 46 -5.39 8.53 2.69
N GLU A 47 -5.70 7.57 3.58
CA GLU A 47 -7.06 7.34 4.04
C GLU A 47 -7.63 8.55 4.79
N GLU A 48 -6.83 9.22 5.61
CA GLU A 48 -7.21 10.45 6.31
C GLU A 48 -7.49 11.60 5.35
N GLN A 49 -6.65 11.78 4.32
CA GLN A 49 -6.91 12.74 3.24
C GLN A 49 -8.12 12.35 2.39
N GLY A 50 -8.34 11.06 2.16
CA GLY A 50 -9.49 10.54 1.41
C GLY A 50 -10.81 10.65 2.16
N ARG A 51 -10.78 10.69 3.50
CA ARG A 51 -11.97 10.85 4.35
C ARG A 51 -12.55 12.25 4.36
N THR A 52 -11.84 13.25 3.82
CA THR A 52 -12.42 14.60 3.57
C THR A 52 -13.29 14.62 2.30
N GLN A 53 -14.02 13.54 2.02
CA GLN A 53 -15.17 13.60 1.11
C GLN A 53 -16.33 14.26 1.84
N ASP A 54 -16.19 15.56 2.07
CA ASP A 54 -17.24 16.39 2.62
C ASP A 54 -18.48 16.23 1.73
N ALA A 55 -19.64 15.92 2.31
CA ALA A 55 -20.88 15.79 1.55
C ALA A 55 -21.16 17.04 0.69
N GLY A 56 -20.78 18.23 1.19
CA GLY A 56 -20.85 19.48 0.44
C GLY A 56 -19.92 19.54 -0.78
N ARG A 57 -18.78 18.83 -0.77
CA ARG A 57 -17.90 18.71 -1.94
C ARG A 57 -18.56 17.87 -3.04
N ILE A 58 -19.24 16.78 -2.67
CA ILE A 58 -19.94 15.91 -3.63
C ILE A 58 -21.07 16.69 -4.31
N GLN A 59 -21.87 17.42 -3.53
CA GLN A 59 -22.94 18.29 -4.05
C GLN A 59 -22.40 19.35 -5.00
N ARG A 60 -21.34 20.06 -4.59
CA ARG A 60 -20.68 21.07 -5.43
C ARG A 60 -20.16 20.48 -6.75
N ILE A 61 -19.62 19.27 -6.74
CA ILE A 61 -19.16 18.61 -7.96
C ILE A 61 -20.33 18.30 -8.89
N GLN A 62 -21.48 17.87 -8.35
CA GLN A 62 -22.69 17.61 -9.15
C GLN A 62 -23.20 18.89 -9.80
N GLU A 63 -23.34 19.98 -9.04
CA GLU A 63 -23.75 21.30 -9.57
C GLU A 63 -22.82 21.78 -10.69
N LEU A 64 -21.49 21.66 -10.49
CA LEU A 64 -20.51 22.05 -11.49
C LEU A 64 -20.63 21.21 -12.77
N LYS A 65 -20.87 19.90 -12.65
CA LYS A 65 -21.08 19.01 -13.80
C LYS A 65 -22.30 19.42 -14.60
N GLU A 66 -23.40 19.77 -13.92
CA GLU A 66 -24.60 20.26 -14.57
C GLU A 66 -24.33 21.57 -15.33
N GLN A 67 -23.70 22.56 -14.69
CA GLN A 67 -23.34 23.85 -15.33
C GLN A 67 -22.44 23.68 -16.56
N VAL A 68 -21.50 22.74 -16.50
CA VAL A 68 -20.63 22.42 -17.65
C VAL A 68 -21.43 21.78 -18.78
N SER A 69 -22.32 20.83 -18.46
CA SER A 69 -23.16 20.17 -19.46
C SER A 69 -24.17 21.11 -20.13
N SER A 70 -24.68 22.09 -19.39
CA SER A 70 -25.57 23.13 -19.92
C SER A 70 -24.83 24.27 -20.63
N GLY A 71 -23.50 24.27 -20.62
CA GLY A 71 -22.67 25.32 -21.23
C GLY A 71 -22.72 26.66 -20.51
N THR A 72 -23.25 26.72 -19.28
CA THR A 72 -23.38 27.95 -18.48
C THR A 72 -22.23 28.16 -17.50
N TYR A 73 -21.31 27.19 -17.39
CA TYR A 73 -20.13 27.32 -16.56
C TYR A 73 -19.14 28.34 -17.15
N GLN A 74 -18.88 29.41 -16.40
CA GLN A 74 -17.92 30.45 -16.79
C GLN A 74 -16.66 30.37 -15.92
N VAL A 75 -15.50 30.31 -16.57
CA VAL A 75 -14.20 30.29 -15.89
C VAL A 75 -13.82 31.71 -15.47
N ASP A 76 -13.68 31.92 -14.17
CA ASP A 76 -13.22 33.18 -13.60
C ASP A 76 -11.68 33.26 -13.68
N SER A 77 -11.18 34.14 -14.55
CA SER A 77 -9.75 34.30 -14.80
C SER A 77 -8.97 34.82 -13.59
N SER A 78 -9.61 35.66 -12.75
CA SER A 78 -8.98 36.19 -11.53
C SER A 78 -8.76 35.07 -10.52
N LYS A 79 -9.79 34.25 -10.28
CA LYS A 79 -9.68 33.08 -9.40
C LYS A 79 -8.68 32.05 -9.93
N LEU A 80 -8.60 31.89 -11.25
CA LEU A 80 -7.62 30.99 -11.87
C LEU A 80 -6.20 31.47 -11.59
N ALA A 81 -5.92 32.76 -11.81
CA ALA A 81 -4.62 33.36 -11.54
C ALA A 81 -4.23 33.20 -10.06
N ASP A 82 -5.14 33.49 -9.12
CA ASP A 82 -4.90 33.35 -7.68
C ASP A 82 -4.52 31.91 -7.28
N LYS A 83 -5.11 30.91 -7.93
CA LYS A 83 -4.82 29.49 -7.67
C LYS A 83 -3.51 29.01 -8.29
N LEU A 84 -3.12 29.59 -9.41
CA LEU A 84 -1.86 29.27 -10.08
C LEU A 84 -0.66 30.00 -9.47
N LEU A 85 -0.87 31.19 -8.90
CA LEU A 85 0.16 32.07 -8.35
C LEU A 85 1.16 31.40 -7.38
N PRO A 86 0.75 30.51 -6.45
CA PRO A 86 1.69 29.87 -5.52
C PRO A 86 2.75 29.02 -6.22
N TYR A 87 2.43 28.43 -7.37
CA TYR A 87 3.32 27.56 -8.13
C TYR A 87 4.37 28.33 -8.94
N PHE A 88 4.10 29.61 -9.21
CA PHE A 88 5.06 30.50 -9.89
C PHE A 88 5.97 31.22 -8.90
N LYS A 89 5.48 31.56 -7.70
CA LYS A 89 6.28 32.20 -6.63
C LYS A 89 7.42 31.34 -6.09
N SER A 90 7.37 30.02 -6.27
CA SER A 90 8.46 29.13 -5.89
C SER A 90 9.66 29.17 -6.84
N PHE A 91 9.53 29.78 -8.02
CA PHE A 91 10.65 29.93 -8.98
C PHE A 91 11.58 31.11 -8.66
N ASP A 92 11.11 32.11 -7.91
CA ASP A 92 11.89 33.32 -7.58
C ASP A 92 12.70 33.20 -6.26
N LYS A 93 12.71 32.01 -5.63
CA LYS A 93 13.57 31.72 -4.48
C LYS A 93 14.82 30.96 -4.93
N GLU A 94 15.73 31.66 -5.60
CA GLU A 94 17.17 31.37 -5.62
C GLU A 94 17.94 32.52 -4.99
#